data_AF-A0A7S4A3W0-F1
#
_entry.id   AF-A0A7S4A3W0-F1
#
_cell.length_a   1.000
_cell.length_b   1.000
_cell.length_c   1.000
_cell.angle_alpha   90.00
_cell.angle_beta   90.00
_cell.angle_gamma   90.00
#
_symmetry.space_group_name_H-M   'P 1'
#
loop_
_entity.id
_entity.type
_entity.pdbx_description
1 polymer ?
#
loop_
_entity_poly.entity_id
_entity_poly.type
_entity_poly.pdbx_seq_one_letter_code
_entity_poly.pdbx_strand_id
1 'polypeptide(L)'
;FALSTTNTRAQLYPTYPHVDRPVTALCSGSSLTRTVEGRNELQRHLLIIMYKTAALTACLASLAAALQVPTRRQFGIGVGTAAVVPPALAAGGKVVVVGGAGFVGTEISHLLATQGVKVVSVSRRSAAAQAQKVQYEQFVDFVSLDASKDDLSNVFKGASAVISCVGVAPGQKNQLDGNGAVNERIADAAKKAKVGRLVYISVASAISEGTGKLLFADYVKGKAQAEAAVQRNYGGGSSLIIRPGVISGGGPGLPPPPGVPPVPVDAVARAAV
;
A
#
# COMPACT_ATOMS: atom_id res chain seq x y z
N PHE A 1 50.15 20.93 -29.15
CA PHE A 1 50.21 22.28 -29.74
C PHE A 1 49.43 23.24 -28.86
N ALA A 2 49.99 24.41 -28.57
CA ALA A 2 49.34 25.48 -27.80
C ALA A 2 49.74 26.83 -28.41
N LEU A 3 48.83 27.82 -28.37
CA LEU A 3 48.91 29.25 -28.74
C LEU A 3 47.49 29.80 -28.48
N SER A 4 47.16 30.88 -27.75
CA SER A 4 47.89 32.00 -27.09
C SER A 4 48.31 33.21 -27.95
N THR A 5 47.43 34.23 -28.03
CA THR A 5 47.68 35.70 -27.92
C THR A 5 46.37 36.39 -27.47
N THR A 6 46.21 37.53 -26.76
CA THR A 6 47.06 38.59 -26.11
C THR A 6 47.21 39.97 -26.79
N ASN A 7 46.19 40.84 -26.69
CA ASN A 7 46.29 42.32 -26.56
C ASN A 7 44.90 42.90 -26.16
N THR A 8 44.66 43.92 -25.30
CA THR A 8 45.46 44.83 -24.42
C THR A 8 45.66 46.28 -24.92
N ARG A 9 44.79 47.21 -24.48
CA ARG A 9 45.04 48.66 -24.17
C ARG A 9 43.80 49.26 -23.46
N ALA A 10 43.89 49.81 -22.24
CA ALA A 10 44.39 51.13 -21.81
C ALA A 10 43.33 52.25 -21.94
N GLN A 11 42.81 52.95 -20.91
CA GLN A 11 43.33 53.56 -19.67
C GLN A 11 43.50 55.08 -19.82
N LEU A 12 42.78 55.89 -19.01
CA LEU A 12 43.26 57.08 -18.26
C LEU A 12 42.10 57.87 -17.59
N TYR A 13 42.43 58.62 -16.53
CA TYR A 13 41.54 59.53 -15.75
C TYR A 13 41.84 61.01 -16.08
N PRO A 14 41.01 61.96 -15.59
CA PRO A 14 41.58 63.03 -14.75
C PRO A 14 40.84 63.24 -13.40
N THR A 15 41.21 64.29 -12.66
CA THR A 15 41.14 64.39 -11.18
C THR A 15 40.15 65.44 -10.59
N TYR A 16 39.86 65.28 -9.28
CA TYR A 16 39.13 66.21 -8.37
C TYR A 16 39.86 67.57 -8.13
N PRO A 17 39.17 68.60 -7.61
CA PRO A 17 39.22 68.90 -6.15
C PRO A 17 37.90 69.43 -5.48
N HIS A 18 37.98 69.56 -4.14
CA HIS A 18 37.16 70.15 -3.03
C HIS A 18 36.16 71.33 -3.34
N VAL A 19 35.27 71.86 -2.47
CA VAL A 19 35.30 72.21 -1.00
C VAL A 19 33.88 72.21 -0.35
N ASP A 20 33.76 72.62 0.94
CA ASP A 20 32.64 72.52 1.90
C ASP A 20 31.39 73.46 1.79
N ARG A 21 30.31 73.01 2.49
CA ARG A 21 29.25 73.67 3.33
C ARG A 21 29.14 75.23 3.41
N PRO A 22 28.00 75.80 3.94
CA PRO A 22 26.56 75.47 3.87
C PRO A 22 25.69 76.75 3.58
N VAL A 23 24.58 76.99 4.33
CA VAL A 23 23.69 78.21 4.39
C VAL A 23 22.53 78.26 3.36
N THR A 24 21.34 78.88 3.57
CA THR A 24 20.31 78.92 4.65
C THR A 24 19.14 79.79 4.16
N ALA A 25 17.89 79.30 4.17
CA ALA A 25 16.63 80.09 4.18
C ALA A 25 15.49 79.16 4.68
N LEU A 26 14.55 79.50 5.59
CA LEU A 26 13.67 80.67 5.73
C LEU A 26 12.71 80.79 4.53
N CYS A 27 11.37 80.86 4.64
CA CYS A 27 10.40 80.74 5.76
C CYS A 27 8.99 80.50 5.12
N SER A 28 7.87 80.19 5.80
CA SER A 28 7.52 79.85 7.20
C SER A 28 6.04 79.41 7.27
N GLY A 29 5.64 78.62 8.28
CA GLY A 29 4.25 78.61 8.79
C GLY A 29 3.51 77.27 8.93
N SER A 30 2.77 77.15 10.05
CA SER A 30 1.56 76.33 10.25
C SER A 30 1.44 74.91 9.65
N SER A 31 1.64 73.88 10.48
CA SER A 31 0.54 73.02 10.97
C SER A 31 1.05 71.83 11.80
N LEU A 32 1.01 71.95 13.13
CA LEU A 32 1.54 70.94 14.07
C LEU A 32 0.46 70.01 14.65
N THR A 33 -0.57 69.66 13.86
CA THR A 33 -1.70 68.83 14.30
C THR A 33 -1.97 67.57 13.46
N ARG A 34 -1.19 67.28 12.41
CA ARG A 34 -1.43 66.13 11.50
C ARG A 34 -0.57 64.88 11.70
N THR A 35 0.37 64.87 12.64
CA THR A 35 1.41 63.82 12.78
C THR A 35 1.21 62.85 13.96
N VAL A 36 0.03 62.87 14.59
CA VAL A 36 -0.33 61.96 15.70
C VAL A 36 -1.29 60.86 15.24
N GLU A 37 -2.38 61.20 14.55
CA GLU A 37 -3.39 60.22 14.12
C GLU A 37 -2.86 59.18 13.13
N GLY A 38 -2.04 59.59 12.15
CA GLY A 38 -1.44 58.66 11.17
C GLY A 38 -0.49 57.61 11.78
N ARG A 39 0.08 57.88 12.97
CA ARG A 39 0.87 56.86 13.71
C ARG A 39 -0.03 55.81 14.37
N ASN A 40 -1.19 56.22 14.89
CA ASN A 40 -2.17 55.31 15.45
C ASN A 40 -2.79 54.39 14.39
N GLU A 41 -3.05 54.88 13.17
CA GLU A 41 -3.50 54.05 12.06
C GLU A 41 -2.45 53.03 11.59
N LEU A 42 -1.18 53.44 11.47
CA LEU A 42 -0.09 52.52 11.12
C LEU A 42 0.12 51.45 12.21
N GLN A 43 0.06 51.81 13.50
CA GLN A 43 0.13 50.83 14.58
C GLN A 43 -1.08 49.89 14.60
N ARG A 44 -2.30 50.38 14.31
CA ARG A 44 -3.50 49.53 14.18
C ARG A 44 -3.36 48.55 13.02
N HIS A 45 -2.93 49.00 11.84
CA HIS A 45 -2.70 48.12 10.69
C HIS A 45 -1.60 47.10 10.96
N LEU A 46 -0.48 47.50 11.59
CA LEU A 46 0.60 46.59 11.97
C LEU A 46 0.11 45.54 12.97
N LEU A 47 -0.69 45.93 13.97
CA LEU A 47 -1.28 45.03 14.96
C LEU A 47 -2.28 44.05 14.31
N ILE A 48 -3.10 44.50 13.35
CA ILE A 48 -4.01 43.64 12.57
C ILE A 48 -3.22 42.66 11.70
N ILE A 49 -2.11 43.09 11.09
CA ILE A 49 -1.21 42.22 10.32
C ILE A 49 -0.58 41.17 11.25
N MET A 50 -0.03 41.56 12.40
CA MET A 50 0.55 40.65 13.39
C MET A 50 -0.49 39.66 13.94
N TYR A 51 -1.73 40.11 14.19
CA TYR A 51 -2.80 39.22 14.65
C TYR A 51 -3.23 38.22 13.56
N LYS A 52 -3.30 38.67 12.29
CA LYS A 52 -3.58 37.79 11.16
C LYS A 52 -2.46 36.78 10.91
N THR A 53 -1.18 37.16 11.01
CA THR A 53 -0.07 36.22 10.85
C THR A 53 0.01 35.23 12.02
N ALA A 54 -0.25 35.66 13.26
CA ALA A 54 -0.35 34.77 14.42
C ALA A 54 -1.51 33.77 14.30
N ALA A 55 -2.69 34.21 13.82
CA ALA A 55 -3.80 33.32 13.53
C ALA A 55 -3.48 32.33 12.39
N LEU A 56 -2.72 32.77 11.38
CA LEU A 56 -2.30 31.92 10.27
C LEU A 56 -1.29 30.85 10.71
N THR A 57 -0.31 31.18 11.57
CA THR A 57 0.62 30.19 12.13
C THR A 57 -0.07 29.22 13.09
N ALA A 58 -1.04 29.67 13.89
CA ALA A 58 -1.86 28.78 14.73
C ALA A 58 -2.71 27.80 13.89
N CYS A 59 -3.27 28.28 12.77
CA CYS A 59 -4.01 27.44 11.82
C CYS A 59 -3.09 26.43 11.13
N LEU A 60 -1.91 26.85 10.66
CA LEU A 60 -0.91 25.98 10.04
C LEU A 60 -0.34 24.94 11.03
N ALA A 61 -0.14 25.30 12.31
CA ALA A 61 0.26 24.35 13.34
C ALA A 61 -0.83 23.30 13.61
N SER A 62 -2.10 23.73 13.63
CA SER A 62 -3.25 22.82 13.75
C SER A 62 -3.37 21.87 12.54
N LEU A 63 -3.12 22.37 11.33
CA LEU A 63 -3.11 21.56 10.11
C LEU A 63 -1.93 20.58 10.07
N ALA A 64 -0.75 21.00 10.55
CA ALA A 64 0.42 20.13 10.70
C ALA A 64 0.18 19.01 11.71
N ALA A 65 -0.53 19.28 12.82
CA ALA A 65 -0.97 18.25 13.76
C ALA A 65 -2.00 17.29 13.12
N ALA A 66 -2.97 17.81 12.35
CA ALA A 66 -3.95 16.99 11.62
C ALA A 66 -3.32 16.12 10.51
N LEU A 67 -2.14 16.49 10.01
CA LEU A 67 -1.36 15.73 9.02
C LEU A 67 -0.37 14.73 9.65
N GLN A 68 -0.37 14.54 10.98
CA GLN A 68 0.38 13.48 11.64
C GLN A 68 -0.27 12.11 11.39
N VAL A 69 0.02 11.54 10.21
CA VAL A 69 -0.22 10.13 9.89
C VAL A 69 0.31 9.27 11.05
N PRO A 70 -0.51 8.40 11.67
CA PRO A 70 -0.14 7.73 12.92
C PRO A 70 1.13 6.90 12.74
N THR A 71 2.20 7.33 13.42
CA THR A 71 3.53 6.77 13.27
C THR A 71 3.57 5.33 13.77
N ARG A 72 3.53 4.39 12.81
CA ARG A 72 4.17 3.07 12.84
C ARG A 72 4.18 2.41 14.23
N ARG A 73 3.06 1.78 14.63
CA ARG A 73 3.06 0.83 15.76
C ARG A 73 4.22 -0.15 15.57
N GLN A 74 5.22 -0.06 16.44
CA GLN A 74 6.30 -1.04 16.47
C GLN A 74 5.72 -2.35 17.02
N PHE A 75 5.36 -3.25 16.11
CA PHE A 75 5.31 -4.67 16.44
C PHE A 75 6.75 -5.11 16.73
N GLY A 76 7.13 -5.05 18.01
CA GLY A 76 8.35 -5.69 18.48
C GLY A 76 8.27 -7.18 18.18
N ILE A 77 9.34 -7.75 17.63
CA ILE A 77 9.42 -9.18 17.32
C ILE A 77 9.63 -9.93 18.63
N GLY A 78 8.54 -10.14 19.37
CA GLY A 78 8.50 -11.06 20.48
C GLY A 78 8.60 -12.48 19.95
N VAL A 79 9.76 -13.12 20.11
CA VAL A 79 9.96 -14.55 19.83
C VAL A 79 9.24 -15.34 20.93
N GLY A 80 7.92 -15.49 20.77
CA GLY A 80 7.00 -16.05 21.76
C GLY A 80 6.32 -17.32 21.27
N THR A 81 6.77 -18.44 21.84
CA THR A 81 6.15 -19.77 21.88
C THR A 81 4.71 -19.95 21.37
N ALA A 82 4.53 -20.97 20.51
CA ALA A 82 3.26 -21.60 20.11
C ALA A 82 2.24 -20.69 19.40
N ALA A 83 2.02 -20.95 18.10
CA ALA A 83 0.90 -20.39 17.38
C ALA A 83 -0.43 -20.84 18.03
N VAL A 84 -1.21 -19.88 18.54
CA VAL A 84 -2.51 -20.16 19.16
C VAL A 84 -3.50 -20.50 18.05
N VAL A 85 -3.62 -21.80 17.74
CA VAL A 85 -4.57 -22.35 16.77
C VAL A 85 -5.97 -21.81 17.11
N PRO A 86 -6.62 -21.02 16.23
CA PRO A 86 -7.91 -20.43 16.52
C PRO A 86 -8.96 -21.48 16.93
N PRO A 87 -9.88 -21.20 17.88
CA PRO A 87 -10.85 -22.21 18.36
C PRO A 87 -11.70 -22.86 17.25
N ALA A 88 -11.92 -22.18 16.12
CA ALA A 88 -12.63 -22.73 14.96
C ALA A 88 -11.84 -23.80 14.17
N LEU A 89 -10.52 -23.91 14.39
CA LEU A 89 -9.66 -24.98 13.89
C LEU A 89 -9.56 -26.12 14.92
N ALA A 90 -9.44 -25.78 16.21
CA ALA A 90 -9.49 -26.77 17.31
C ALA A 90 -10.80 -27.59 17.33
N ALA A 91 -11.90 -27.04 16.83
CA ALA A 91 -13.19 -27.72 16.68
C ALA A 91 -13.25 -28.75 15.51
N GLY A 92 -12.12 -29.14 14.92
CA GLY A 92 -12.04 -30.20 13.90
C GLY A 92 -12.46 -29.80 12.48
N GLY A 93 -12.67 -28.50 12.22
CA GLY A 93 -13.00 -27.99 10.90
C GLY A 93 -11.80 -27.90 9.95
N LYS A 94 -12.09 -27.81 8.64
CA LYS A 94 -11.08 -27.78 7.56
C LYS A 94 -10.83 -26.36 7.03
N VAL A 95 -9.66 -26.11 6.44
CA VAL A 95 -9.33 -24.88 5.68
C VAL A 95 -9.32 -25.19 4.20
N VAL A 96 -10.01 -24.40 3.38
CA VAL A 96 -10.04 -24.60 1.92
C VAL A 96 -9.13 -23.57 1.25
N VAL A 97 -8.06 -24.04 0.58
CA VAL A 97 -7.10 -23.19 -0.12
C VAL A 97 -7.38 -23.23 -1.62
N VAL A 98 -8.05 -22.19 -2.12
CA VAL A 98 -8.40 -22.08 -3.54
C VAL A 98 -7.21 -21.52 -4.32
N GLY A 99 -6.77 -22.26 -5.33
CA GLY A 99 -5.45 -22.06 -5.95
C GLY A 99 -4.33 -22.80 -5.24
N GLY A 100 -4.61 -23.86 -4.46
CA GLY A 100 -3.63 -24.58 -3.63
C GLY A 100 -2.43 -25.19 -4.38
N ALA A 101 -2.58 -25.56 -5.66
CA ALA A 101 -1.44 -25.98 -6.49
C ALA A 101 -0.63 -24.81 -7.13
N GLY A 102 -1.02 -23.56 -6.86
CA GLY A 102 -0.31 -22.34 -7.27
C GLY A 102 0.73 -21.91 -6.24
N PHE A 103 1.66 -21.04 -6.62
CA PHE A 103 2.88 -20.73 -5.86
C PHE A 103 2.64 -20.41 -4.37
N VAL A 104 1.80 -19.41 -4.05
CA VAL A 104 1.47 -19.06 -2.65
C VAL A 104 0.56 -20.11 -1.99
N GLY A 105 -0.37 -20.70 -2.74
CA GLY A 105 -1.33 -21.67 -2.21
C GLY A 105 -0.68 -22.99 -1.79
N THR A 106 0.41 -23.39 -2.44
CA THR A 106 1.17 -24.60 -2.12
C THR A 106 1.90 -24.42 -0.78
N GLU A 107 2.55 -23.27 -0.59
CA GLU A 107 3.24 -22.93 0.66
C GLU A 107 2.26 -22.78 1.84
N ILE A 108 1.10 -22.16 1.62
CA ILE A 108 0.03 -22.08 2.63
C ILE A 108 -0.50 -23.48 2.98
N SER A 109 -0.73 -24.34 1.99
CA SER A 109 -1.20 -25.72 2.23
C SER A 109 -0.18 -26.53 3.04
N HIS A 110 1.10 -26.38 2.73
CA HIS A 110 2.20 -27.02 3.47
C HIS A 110 2.33 -26.48 4.90
N LEU A 111 2.26 -25.17 5.10
CA LEU A 111 2.35 -24.54 6.43
C LEU A 111 1.15 -24.91 7.33
N LEU A 112 -0.03 -25.09 6.76
CA LEU A 112 -1.20 -25.61 7.48
C LEU A 112 -1.04 -27.11 7.82
N ALA A 113 -0.58 -27.93 6.87
CA ALA A 113 -0.39 -29.36 7.07
C ALA A 113 0.67 -29.69 8.13
N THR A 114 1.78 -28.92 8.20
CA THR A 114 2.80 -29.05 9.26
C THR A 114 2.29 -28.66 10.65
N GLN A 115 1.19 -27.89 10.75
CA GLN A 115 0.47 -27.59 11.99
C GLN A 115 -0.63 -28.62 12.31
N GLY A 116 -0.74 -29.70 11.53
CA GLY A 116 -1.79 -30.73 11.68
C GLY A 116 -3.19 -30.28 11.26
N VAL A 117 -3.32 -29.13 10.57
CA VAL A 117 -4.60 -28.62 10.09
C VAL A 117 -5.03 -29.40 8.86
N LYS A 118 -6.30 -29.82 8.83
CA LYS A 118 -6.91 -30.42 7.63
C LYS A 118 -7.12 -29.36 6.54
N VAL A 119 -6.43 -29.52 5.43
CA VAL A 119 -6.48 -28.63 4.26
C VAL A 119 -7.29 -29.29 3.15
N VAL A 120 -8.04 -28.49 2.39
CA VAL A 120 -8.56 -28.88 1.08
C VAL A 120 -7.92 -27.99 0.02
N SER A 121 -6.97 -28.53 -0.74
CA SER A 121 -6.32 -27.82 -1.85
C SER A 121 -7.21 -27.90 -3.08
N VAL A 122 -7.66 -26.75 -3.58
CA VAL A 122 -8.53 -26.67 -4.76
C VAL A 122 -7.74 -26.09 -5.94
N SER A 123 -7.71 -26.79 -7.07
CA SER A 123 -7.05 -26.32 -8.28
C SER A 123 -7.60 -26.99 -9.54
N ARG A 124 -7.33 -26.39 -10.70
CA ARG A 124 -7.62 -26.98 -12.03
C ARG A 124 -6.68 -28.14 -12.40
N ARG A 125 -5.71 -28.48 -11.55
CA ARG A 125 -4.82 -29.63 -11.72
C ARG A 125 -5.45 -30.87 -11.10
N SER A 126 -5.27 -32.03 -11.73
CA SER A 126 -5.63 -33.33 -11.18
C SER A 126 -5.01 -33.55 -9.81
N ALA A 127 -5.67 -34.31 -8.93
CA ALA A 127 -5.24 -34.52 -7.54
C ALA A 127 -3.76 -34.93 -7.42
N ALA A 128 -3.32 -35.91 -8.23
CA ALA A 128 -1.92 -36.36 -8.28
C ALA A 128 -0.92 -35.25 -8.66
N ALA A 129 -1.31 -34.29 -9.52
CA ALA A 129 -0.49 -33.15 -9.90
C ALA A 129 -0.58 -31.96 -8.90
N GLN A 130 -1.37 -32.11 -7.83
CA GLN A 130 -1.35 -31.24 -6.65
C GLN A 130 -0.53 -31.88 -5.52
N ALA A 131 -0.73 -33.19 -5.28
CA ALA A 131 0.00 -34.03 -4.33
C ALA A 131 1.52 -33.84 -4.41
N GLN A 132 2.09 -34.03 -5.60
CA GLN A 132 3.51 -33.82 -5.97
C GLN A 132 4.12 -32.46 -5.59
N LYS A 133 3.34 -31.50 -5.06
CA LYS A 133 3.77 -30.14 -4.71
C LYS A 133 3.76 -29.89 -3.20
N VAL A 134 3.11 -30.72 -2.39
CA VAL A 134 2.83 -30.45 -0.97
C VAL A 134 3.32 -31.60 -0.12
N GLN A 135 4.27 -31.33 0.79
CA GLN A 135 4.67 -32.31 1.80
C GLN A 135 3.55 -32.47 2.85
N TYR A 136 3.52 -33.63 3.53
CA TYR A 136 2.48 -34.00 4.50
C TYR A 136 1.08 -34.17 3.88
N GLU A 137 1.00 -34.79 2.70
CA GLU A 137 -0.23 -35.07 1.94
C GLU A 137 -1.37 -35.71 2.78
N GLN A 138 -1.05 -36.46 3.85
CA GLN A 138 -2.05 -37.07 4.74
C GLN A 138 -2.95 -36.08 5.50
N PHE A 139 -2.63 -34.78 5.47
CA PHE A 139 -3.47 -33.70 6.00
C PHE A 139 -4.18 -32.87 4.89
N VAL A 140 -4.02 -33.23 3.61
CA VAL A 140 -4.40 -32.38 2.47
C VAL A 140 -5.29 -33.13 1.47
N ASP A 141 -6.58 -32.84 1.46
CA ASP A 141 -7.52 -33.31 0.44
C ASP A 141 -7.30 -32.53 -0.88
N PHE A 142 -6.97 -33.21 -1.97
CA PHE A 142 -6.71 -32.56 -3.27
C PHE A 142 -7.93 -32.60 -4.20
N VAL A 143 -8.58 -31.45 -4.40
CA VAL A 143 -9.78 -31.28 -5.24
C VAL A 143 -9.43 -30.67 -6.59
N SER A 144 -9.76 -31.39 -7.67
CA SER A 144 -9.61 -30.95 -9.06
C SER A 144 -10.87 -30.21 -9.53
N LEU A 145 -10.84 -28.87 -9.57
CA LEU A 145 -12.01 -28.01 -9.83
C LEU A 145 -11.62 -26.63 -10.40
N ASP A 146 -12.40 -26.10 -11.34
CA ASP A 146 -12.27 -24.76 -11.93
C ASP A 146 -13.25 -23.76 -11.32
N ALA A 147 -12.80 -23.02 -10.32
CA ALA A 147 -13.59 -22.02 -9.59
C ALA A 147 -14.21 -20.92 -10.48
N SER A 148 -13.76 -20.76 -11.73
CA SER A 148 -14.37 -19.84 -12.70
C SER A 148 -15.71 -20.32 -13.25
N LYS A 149 -16.00 -21.63 -13.18
CA LYS A 149 -17.17 -22.28 -13.80
C LYS A 149 -17.96 -23.12 -12.81
N ASP A 150 -17.26 -23.97 -12.07
CA ASP A 150 -17.83 -25.07 -11.29
C ASP A 150 -18.49 -24.56 -9.99
N ASP A 151 -19.32 -25.40 -9.38
CA ASP A 151 -19.92 -25.13 -8.07
C ASP A 151 -18.93 -25.43 -6.92
N LEU A 152 -18.75 -24.44 -6.05
CA LEU A 152 -17.86 -24.48 -4.90
C LEU A 152 -18.57 -24.94 -3.60
N SER A 153 -19.91 -25.06 -3.61
CA SER A 153 -20.73 -25.28 -2.41
C SER A 153 -20.30 -26.50 -1.59
N ASN A 154 -20.10 -27.64 -2.25
CA ASN A 154 -19.69 -28.91 -1.62
C ASN A 154 -18.29 -28.82 -1.00
N VAL A 155 -17.38 -28.07 -1.62
CA VAL A 155 -16.01 -27.91 -1.13
C VAL A 155 -16.00 -27.06 0.14
N PHE A 156 -16.74 -25.95 0.15
CA PHE A 156 -16.83 -25.03 1.30
C PHE A 156 -17.71 -25.53 2.45
N LYS A 157 -18.55 -26.56 2.22
CA LYS A 157 -19.36 -27.19 3.28
C LYS A 157 -18.48 -27.66 4.45
N GLY A 158 -18.72 -27.10 5.64
CA GLY A 158 -17.96 -27.42 6.86
C GLY A 158 -16.54 -26.82 6.92
N ALA A 159 -16.22 -25.84 6.08
CA ALA A 159 -14.95 -25.12 6.17
C ALA A 159 -14.99 -24.04 7.27
N SER A 160 -13.94 -23.99 8.11
CA SER A 160 -13.76 -22.95 9.13
C SER A 160 -13.21 -21.65 8.53
N ALA A 161 -12.45 -21.76 7.44
CA ALA A 161 -11.94 -20.64 6.65
C ALA A 161 -11.76 -21.02 5.18
N VAL A 162 -11.86 -20.02 4.28
CA VAL A 162 -11.40 -20.10 2.89
C VAL A 162 -10.21 -19.16 2.71
N ILE A 163 -9.15 -19.64 2.06
CA ILE A 163 -8.00 -18.82 1.63
C ILE A 163 -7.99 -18.82 0.10
N SER A 164 -8.24 -17.67 -0.52
CA SER A 164 -8.10 -17.56 -1.99
C SER A 164 -6.73 -17.02 -2.37
N CYS A 165 -5.94 -17.89 -2.98
CA CYS A 165 -4.69 -17.58 -3.68
C CYS A 165 -4.90 -17.44 -5.19
N VAL A 166 -6.15 -17.34 -5.66
CA VAL A 166 -6.46 -17.29 -7.10
C VAL A 166 -6.05 -15.95 -7.69
N GLY A 167 -5.22 -16.02 -8.73
CA GLY A 167 -4.86 -14.91 -9.58
C GLY A 167 -4.22 -15.38 -10.87
N VAL A 168 -4.21 -14.49 -11.85
CA VAL A 168 -3.54 -14.67 -13.14
C VAL A 168 -2.42 -13.63 -13.22
N ALA A 169 -1.20 -14.06 -13.55
CA ALA A 169 -0.02 -13.20 -13.49
C ALA A 169 -0.13 -11.98 -14.44
N PRO A 170 0.52 -10.84 -14.12
CA PRO A 170 0.57 -9.68 -15.00
C PRO A 170 1.05 -10.06 -16.42
N GLY A 171 0.44 -9.45 -17.45
CA GLY A 171 0.75 -9.71 -18.86
C GLY A 171 0.12 -10.96 -19.47
N GLN A 172 -0.57 -11.81 -18.68
CA GLN A 172 -1.27 -12.99 -19.20
C GLN A 172 -2.67 -12.65 -19.77
N LYS A 173 -3.32 -13.61 -20.46
CA LYS A 173 -4.71 -13.45 -20.93
C LYS A 173 -5.71 -13.48 -19.76
N ASN A 174 -6.85 -12.80 -19.93
CA ASN A 174 -7.97 -12.76 -18.97
C ASN A 174 -7.59 -12.25 -17.57
N GLN A 175 -6.71 -11.25 -17.49
CA GLN A 175 -6.24 -10.66 -16.23
C GLN A 175 -7.37 -10.07 -15.37
N LEU A 176 -8.41 -9.48 -15.98
CA LEU A 176 -9.56 -8.92 -15.26
C LEU A 176 -10.36 -10.01 -14.54
N ASP A 177 -10.98 -10.93 -15.28
CA ASP A 177 -11.82 -11.99 -14.70
C ASP A 177 -11.02 -12.93 -13.79
N GLY A 178 -9.82 -13.32 -14.24
CA GLY A 178 -8.93 -14.25 -13.55
C GLY A 178 -8.33 -13.72 -12.24
N ASN A 179 -8.43 -12.41 -11.98
CA ASN A 179 -8.12 -11.82 -10.67
C ASN A 179 -9.35 -11.28 -9.94
N GLY A 180 -10.39 -10.83 -10.65
CA GLY A 180 -11.64 -10.28 -10.11
C GLY A 180 -12.77 -11.29 -10.04
N ALA A 181 -13.50 -11.49 -11.13
CA ALA A 181 -14.73 -12.29 -11.19
C ALA A 181 -14.62 -13.69 -10.56
N VAL A 182 -13.48 -14.39 -10.71
CA VAL A 182 -13.27 -15.71 -10.09
C VAL A 182 -13.17 -15.60 -8.56
N ASN A 183 -12.55 -14.55 -8.03
CA ASN A 183 -12.46 -14.31 -6.59
C ASN A 183 -13.79 -13.81 -6.00
N GLU A 184 -14.57 -13.06 -6.77
CA GLU A 184 -15.94 -12.69 -6.40
C GLU A 184 -16.85 -13.92 -6.29
N ARG A 185 -16.80 -14.85 -7.26
CA ARG A 185 -17.47 -16.16 -7.16
C ARG A 185 -17.07 -16.94 -5.90
N ILE A 186 -15.77 -16.94 -5.56
CA ILE A 186 -15.25 -17.61 -4.37
C ILE A 186 -15.80 -16.96 -3.09
N ALA A 187 -15.79 -15.63 -2.98
CA ALA A 187 -16.31 -14.92 -1.81
C ALA A 187 -17.82 -15.15 -1.61
N ASP A 188 -18.60 -15.03 -2.68
CA ASP A 188 -20.04 -15.26 -2.67
C ASP A 188 -20.39 -16.71 -2.29
N ALA A 189 -19.69 -17.70 -2.86
CA ALA A 189 -19.94 -19.11 -2.57
C ALA A 189 -19.51 -19.49 -1.15
N ALA A 190 -18.38 -18.97 -0.65
CA ALA A 190 -17.96 -19.16 0.74
C ALA A 190 -18.97 -18.55 1.74
N LYS A 191 -19.51 -17.37 1.42
CA LYS A 191 -20.57 -16.72 2.20
C LYS A 191 -21.86 -17.53 2.20
N LYS A 192 -22.31 -18.03 1.03
CA LYS A 192 -23.48 -18.91 0.89
C LYS A 192 -23.31 -20.23 1.67
N ALA A 193 -22.11 -20.80 1.68
CA ALA A 193 -21.74 -21.96 2.48
C ALA A 193 -21.56 -21.67 3.99
N LYS A 194 -21.81 -20.42 4.44
CA LYS A 194 -21.69 -19.95 5.83
C LYS A 194 -20.29 -20.09 6.44
N VAL A 195 -19.23 -20.07 5.61
CA VAL A 195 -17.84 -20.09 6.11
C VAL A 195 -17.56 -18.80 6.88
N GLY A 196 -17.05 -18.92 8.10
CA GLY A 196 -16.94 -17.80 9.05
C GLY A 196 -15.79 -16.82 8.80
N ARG A 197 -14.77 -17.20 8.01
CA ARG A 197 -13.59 -16.36 7.70
C ARG A 197 -13.15 -16.52 6.24
N LEU A 198 -12.68 -15.44 5.62
CA LEU A 198 -12.05 -15.49 4.30
C LEU A 198 -10.76 -14.67 4.24
N VAL A 199 -9.67 -15.30 3.80
CA VAL A 199 -8.39 -14.66 3.51
C VAL A 199 -8.23 -14.49 2.00
N TYR A 200 -7.76 -13.32 1.55
CA TYR A 200 -7.49 -13.04 0.14
C TYR A 200 -6.07 -12.54 -0.09
N ILE A 201 -5.37 -13.17 -1.03
CA ILE A 201 -4.03 -12.73 -1.48
C ILE A 201 -4.20 -11.77 -2.66
N SER A 202 -4.12 -10.47 -2.37
CA SER A 202 -4.24 -9.36 -3.32
C SER A 202 -2.86 -8.90 -3.81
N VAL A 203 -2.62 -7.58 -3.88
CA VAL A 203 -1.35 -6.95 -4.30
C VAL A 203 -1.16 -5.61 -3.57
N ALA A 204 0.09 -5.18 -3.36
CA ALA A 204 0.44 -3.92 -2.68
C ALA A 204 0.03 -2.66 -3.45
N SER A 205 -0.39 -1.63 -2.72
CA SER A 205 -0.73 -0.28 -3.23
C SER A 205 0.32 0.32 -4.17
N ALA A 206 1.61 0.11 -3.89
CA ALA A 206 2.70 0.59 -4.75
C ALA A 206 2.63 0.06 -6.20
N ILE A 207 1.96 -1.09 -6.43
CA ILE A 207 1.76 -1.69 -7.75
C ILE A 207 0.40 -1.27 -8.34
N SER A 208 -0.65 -1.15 -7.52
CA SER A 208 -2.01 -0.78 -7.97
C SER A 208 -2.27 0.71 -8.13
N GLU A 209 -1.43 1.57 -7.54
CA GLU A 209 -1.58 3.03 -7.57
C GLU A 209 -0.42 3.73 -8.31
N GLY A 210 0.75 3.08 -8.40
CA GLY A 210 1.89 3.55 -9.19
C GLY A 210 1.79 3.22 -10.70
N THR A 211 2.92 3.32 -11.41
CA THR A 211 3.01 3.01 -12.86
C THR A 211 2.62 1.57 -13.22
N GLY A 212 2.63 0.63 -12.26
CA GLY A 212 2.07 -0.71 -12.43
C GLY A 212 0.59 -0.71 -12.83
N LYS A 213 -0.18 0.32 -12.44
CA LYS A 213 -1.58 0.53 -12.86
C LYS A 213 -1.71 0.82 -14.36
N LEU A 214 -0.74 1.51 -14.96
CA LEU A 214 -0.73 1.83 -16.39
C LEU A 214 -0.31 0.61 -17.22
N LEU A 215 0.64 -0.19 -16.71
CA LEU A 215 1.15 -1.38 -17.40
C LEU A 215 0.22 -2.61 -17.26
N PHE A 216 -0.50 -2.72 -16.16
CA PHE A 216 -1.29 -3.90 -15.79
C PHE A 216 -2.71 -3.54 -15.32
N ALA A 217 -3.37 -2.62 -16.03
CA ALA A 217 -4.67 -2.06 -15.65
C ALA A 217 -5.74 -3.11 -15.32
N ASP A 218 -5.89 -4.14 -16.16
CA ASP A 218 -6.87 -5.22 -15.93
C ASP A 218 -6.53 -6.11 -14.72
N TYR A 219 -5.25 -6.38 -14.47
CA TYR A 219 -4.82 -7.13 -13.29
C TYR A 219 -5.17 -6.37 -12.02
N VAL A 220 -4.82 -5.08 -11.98
CA VAL A 220 -5.08 -4.18 -10.85
C VAL A 220 -6.59 -4.00 -10.63
N LYS A 221 -7.36 -3.80 -11.70
CA LYS A 221 -8.83 -3.69 -11.67
C LYS A 221 -9.48 -4.98 -11.18
N GLY A 222 -8.99 -6.15 -11.61
CA GLY A 222 -9.43 -7.45 -11.12
C GLY A 222 -9.14 -7.64 -9.63
N LYS A 223 -7.92 -7.35 -9.17
CA LYS A 223 -7.58 -7.37 -7.74
C LYS A 223 -8.50 -6.43 -6.92
N ALA A 224 -8.74 -5.21 -7.38
CA ALA A 224 -9.64 -4.27 -6.71
C ALA A 224 -11.11 -4.76 -6.65
N GLN A 225 -11.63 -5.36 -7.74
CA GLN A 225 -12.96 -5.98 -7.75
C GLN A 225 -13.07 -7.11 -6.71
N ALA A 226 -12.05 -7.97 -6.63
CA ALA A 226 -11.99 -9.04 -5.66
C ALA A 226 -11.96 -8.53 -4.22
N GLU A 227 -11.15 -7.51 -3.91
CA GLU A 227 -11.14 -6.88 -2.59
C GLU A 227 -12.52 -6.31 -2.21
N ALA A 228 -13.19 -5.65 -3.14
CA ALA A 228 -14.54 -5.11 -2.93
C ALA A 228 -15.57 -6.23 -2.68
N ALA A 229 -15.50 -7.34 -3.43
CA ALA A 229 -16.38 -8.50 -3.23
C ALA A 229 -16.13 -9.21 -1.88
N VAL A 230 -14.87 -9.30 -1.44
CA VAL A 230 -14.51 -9.84 -0.12
C VAL A 230 -15.05 -8.94 0.99
N GLN A 231 -14.84 -7.63 0.93
CA GLN A 231 -15.37 -6.69 1.93
C GLN A 231 -16.91 -6.69 1.95
N ARG A 232 -17.58 -6.74 0.79
CA ARG A 232 -19.04 -6.84 0.68
C ARG A 232 -19.60 -8.07 1.41
N ASN A 233 -18.93 -9.22 1.29
CA ASN A 233 -19.39 -10.48 1.88
C ASN A 233 -19.02 -10.62 3.37
N TYR A 234 -17.87 -10.10 3.81
CA TYR A 234 -17.28 -10.43 5.12
C TYR A 234 -16.99 -9.23 6.03
N GLY A 235 -16.84 -8.03 5.47
CA GLY A 235 -16.37 -6.85 6.20
C GLY A 235 -14.99 -7.00 6.85
N GLY A 236 -14.56 -5.97 7.58
CA GLY A 236 -13.24 -5.95 8.22
C GLY A 236 -13.07 -6.87 9.43
N GLY A 237 -14.16 -7.44 9.98
CA GLY A 237 -14.12 -8.34 11.14
C GLY A 237 -13.95 -9.83 10.80
N SER A 238 -14.37 -10.24 9.59
CA SER A 238 -14.35 -11.65 9.16
C SER A 238 -13.55 -11.88 7.87
N SER A 239 -12.84 -10.86 7.36
CA SER A 239 -11.90 -11.03 6.24
C SER A 239 -10.51 -10.49 6.54
N LEU A 240 -9.51 -11.09 5.89
CA LEU A 240 -8.13 -10.61 5.87
C LEU A 240 -7.69 -10.44 4.41
N ILE A 241 -7.36 -9.21 4.02
CA ILE A 241 -6.83 -8.91 2.67
C ILE A 241 -5.34 -8.64 2.80
N ILE A 242 -4.53 -9.60 2.35
CA ILE A 242 -3.07 -9.51 2.35
C ILE A 242 -2.65 -8.86 1.04
N ARG A 243 -1.86 -7.79 1.12
CA ARG A 243 -1.41 -6.99 -0.03
C ARG A 243 0.11 -7.07 -0.17
N PRO A 244 0.65 -8.23 -0.61
CA PRO A 244 2.09 -8.41 -0.75
C PRO A 244 2.65 -7.56 -1.89
N GLY A 245 3.94 -7.23 -1.80
CA GLY A 245 4.71 -6.74 -2.94
C GLY A 245 4.94 -7.85 -3.98
N VAL A 246 5.96 -7.69 -4.82
CA VAL A 246 6.46 -8.81 -5.64
C VAL A 246 6.91 -9.96 -4.72
N ILE A 247 6.44 -11.17 -5.00
CA ILE A 247 6.72 -12.36 -4.18
C ILE A 247 7.92 -13.12 -4.77
N SER A 248 8.89 -13.48 -3.92
CA SER A 248 10.11 -14.22 -4.28
C SER A 248 10.10 -15.67 -3.76
N GLY A 249 11.01 -16.50 -4.27
CA GLY A 249 11.13 -17.93 -3.95
C GLY A 249 10.55 -18.89 -5.01
N GLY A 250 10.18 -18.38 -6.18
CA GLY A 250 9.59 -19.16 -7.28
C GLY A 250 10.29 -18.93 -8.62
N GLY A 251 9.68 -19.45 -9.70
CA GLY A 251 10.09 -19.15 -11.07
C GLY A 251 9.91 -17.67 -11.46
N PRO A 252 10.26 -17.27 -12.69
CA PRO A 252 10.30 -15.86 -13.10
C PRO A 252 8.95 -15.15 -12.91
N GLY A 253 8.92 -14.23 -11.95
CA GLY A 253 7.81 -13.33 -11.67
C GLY A 253 8.02 -11.93 -12.25
N LEU A 254 7.12 -11.00 -11.91
CA LEU A 254 7.32 -9.57 -12.16
C LEU A 254 8.57 -9.10 -11.37
N PRO A 255 9.51 -8.34 -11.95
CA PRO A 255 10.60 -7.75 -11.17
C PRO A 255 10.06 -6.75 -10.13
N PRO A 256 10.67 -6.66 -8.93
CA PRO A 256 10.24 -5.70 -7.92
C PRO A 256 10.49 -4.25 -8.38
N PRO A 257 9.71 -3.27 -7.88
CA PRO A 257 10.01 -1.85 -8.08
C PRO A 257 11.42 -1.49 -7.57
N PRO A 258 12.14 -0.56 -8.23
CA PRO A 258 13.47 -0.13 -7.78
C PRO A 258 13.48 0.29 -6.31
N GLY A 259 14.44 -0.22 -5.54
CA GLY A 259 14.58 0.05 -4.10
C GLY A 259 13.64 -0.73 -3.18
N VAL A 260 12.70 -1.52 -3.71
CA VAL A 260 11.78 -2.35 -2.90
C VAL A 260 12.26 -3.82 -2.94
N PRO A 261 12.63 -4.44 -1.82
CA PRO A 261 12.96 -5.87 -1.82
C PRO A 261 11.70 -6.73 -2.05
N PRO A 262 11.80 -7.86 -2.76
CA PRO A 262 10.67 -8.77 -2.92
C PRO A 262 10.40 -9.55 -1.63
N VAL A 263 9.12 -9.88 -1.40
CA VAL A 263 8.64 -10.56 -0.19
C VAL A 263 8.75 -12.08 -0.37
N PRO A 264 9.47 -12.82 0.51
CA PRO A 264 9.52 -14.28 0.44
C PRO A 264 8.14 -14.93 0.57
N VAL A 265 7.88 -15.99 -0.21
CA VAL A 265 6.57 -16.67 -0.25
C VAL A 265 6.14 -17.26 1.10
N ASP A 266 7.09 -17.75 1.89
CA ASP A 266 6.90 -18.24 3.25
C ASP A 266 6.45 -17.14 4.22
N ALA A 267 6.88 -15.89 3.99
CA ALA A 267 6.42 -14.73 4.75
C ALA A 267 4.99 -14.31 4.37
N VAL A 268 4.59 -14.51 3.10
CA VAL A 268 3.18 -14.34 2.68
C VAL A 268 2.31 -15.46 3.25
N ALA A 269 2.81 -16.70 3.29
CA ALA A 269 2.10 -17.83 3.88
C ALA A 269 1.90 -17.68 5.39
N ARG A 270 2.94 -17.31 6.15
CA ARG A 270 2.83 -17.01 7.60
C ARG A 270 1.93 -15.81 7.93
N ALA A 271 1.58 -14.98 6.95
CA ALA A 271 0.60 -13.90 7.14
C ALA A 271 -0.85 -14.35 6.88
N ALA A 272 -1.06 -15.55 6.34
CA ALA A 272 -2.36 -16.09 5.91
C ALA A 272 -2.89 -17.25 6.77
N VAL A 273 -2.08 -17.71 7.74
CA VAL A 273 -2.32 -18.87 8.63
C VAL A 273 -2.34 -18.40 10.07
#